data_AF-A0A1H6JIK4-F1
#
_entry.id   AF-A0A1H6JIK4-F1
#
_cell.length_a   1.000
_cell.length_b   1.000
_cell.length_c   1.000
_cell.angle_alpha   90.00
_cell.angle_beta   90.00
_cell.angle_gamma   90.00
#
_symmetry.space_group_name_H-M   'P 1'
#
loop_
_entity.id
_entity.type
_entity.pdbx_description
1 polymer ?
#
loop_
_entity_poly.entity_id
_entity_poly.type
_entity_poly.pdbx_seq_one_letter_code
_entity_poly.pdbx_strand_id
1 'polypeptide(L)' 'MTVAGALLGASIANDSEKTEYRVVNKQICDTKYHYRSEKRFSHYLVTYKYNGNVYSYTTGNKPGKSIRVQVRVTPIM' A
#
# COMPACT_ATOMS: atom_id res chain seq x y z
N MET A 1 57.07 17.04 -52.46
CA MET A 1 55.82 17.49 -51.82
C MET A 1 54.86 16.30 -51.75
N THR A 2 54.68 15.79 -50.53
CA THR A 2 53.54 15.06 -49.94
C THR A 2 52.77 14.01 -50.77
N VAL A 3 53.26 12.77 -50.74
CA VAL A 3 52.44 11.55 -50.92
C VAL A 3 52.66 10.64 -49.71
N ALA A 4 52.61 11.22 -48.50
CA ALA A 4 52.82 10.52 -47.22
C ALA A 4 51.60 10.62 -46.29
N GLY A 5 50.43 11.00 -46.81
CA GLY A 5 49.26 11.35 -45.98
C GLY A 5 48.05 10.43 -46.09
N ALA A 6 48.08 9.37 -46.91
CA ALA A 6 46.87 8.56 -47.18
C ALA A 6 46.94 7.11 -46.66
N LEU A 7 48.11 6.63 -46.21
CA LEU A 7 48.27 5.22 -45.82
C LEU A 7 48.00 4.93 -44.34
N LEU A 8 47.88 5.94 -43.49
CA LEU A 8 47.62 5.76 -42.06
C LEU A 8 46.12 5.83 -41.69
N GLY A 9 45.23 6.07 -42.66
CA GLY A 9 43.81 6.31 -42.41
C GLY A 9 42.86 5.12 -42.62
N ALA A 10 43.38 3.94 -43.01
CA ALA A 10 42.53 2.81 -43.40
C ALA A 10 42.36 1.72 -42.32
N SER A 11 43.18 1.72 -41.25
CA SER A 11 43.22 0.60 -40.29
C SER A 11 42.25 0.74 -39.11
N ILE A 12 41.65 1.91 -38.88
CA ILE A 12 40.71 2.12 -37.78
C ILE A 12 39.26 1.73 -38.10
N ALA A 13 38.91 1.49 -39.37
CA ALA A 13 37.54 1.20 -39.77
C ALA A 13 37.16 -0.30 -39.71
N ASN A 14 38.13 -1.21 -39.61
CA ASN A 14 37.88 -2.64 -39.81
C ASN A 14 37.71 -3.47 -38.53
N ASP A 15 37.85 -2.88 -37.34
CA ASP A 15 37.71 -3.62 -36.07
C ASP A 15 36.44 -3.22 -35.27
N SER A 16 35.48 -2.61 -35.94
CA SER A 16 34.19 -2.25 -35.32
C SER A 16 33.08 -3.27 -35.58
N GLU A 17 33.36 -4.30 -36.39
CA GLU A 17 32.33 -5.15 -37.00
C GLU A 17 32.22 -6.53 -36.37
N LYS A 18 32.42 -6.66 -35.04
CA LYS A 18 31.97 -7.88 -34.36
C LYS A 18 31.75 -7.76 -32.87
N THR A 19 31.16 -6.65 -32.42
CA THR A 19 30.34 -6.77 -31.21
C THR A 19 28.89 -6.79 -31.67
N GLU A 20 28.34 -8.00 -31.80
CA GLU A 20 26.92 -8.23 -32.04
C GLU A 20 26.15 -7.74 -30.82
N TYR A 21 25.97 -6.41 -30.71
CA TYR A 21 25.06 -5.81 -29.75
C TYR A 21 23.65 -6.12 -30.20
N ARG A 22 23.19 -7.32 -29.84
CA ARG A 22 21.82 -7.74 -30.07
C ARG A 22 20.93 -6.92 -29.13
N VAL A 23 20.30 -5.88 -29.66
CA VAL A 23 19.31 -5.08 -28.93
C VAL A 23 18.10 -5.97 -28.67
N VAL A 24 17.98 -6.48 -27.44
CA VAL A 24 16.88 -7.35 -27.05
C VAL A 24 15.81 -6.50 -26.36
N ASN A 25 14.62 -6.44 -26.95
CA ASN A 25 13.47 -5.80 -26.30
C ASN A 25 13.00 -6.71 -25.14
N LYS A 26 13.34 -6.33 -23.91
CA LYS A 26 12.94 -7.05 -22.70
C LYS A 26 11.73 -6.39 -22.08
N GLN A 27 10.59 -7.07 -22.08
CA GLN A 27 9.41 -6.65 -21.35
C GLN A 27 9.59 -6.97 -19.85
N ILE A 28 9.65 -5.94 -19.02
CA ILE A 28 9.75 -6.08 -17.56
C ILE A 28 8.35 -5.92 -16.99
N CYS A 29 7.78 -7.03 -16.53
CA CYS A 29 6.47 -7.02 -15.87
C CYS A 29 6.67 -6.74 -14.38
N ASP A 30 6.26 -5.56 -13.94
CA ASP A 30 6.24 -5.17 -12.53
C ASP A 30 4.95 -5.70 -11.88
N THR A 31 5.04 -6.48 -10.80
CA THR A 31 3.87 -6.84 -9.99
C THR A 31 3.49 -5.64 -9.11
N LYS A 32 2.40 -4.96 -9.45
CA LYS A 32 1.85 -3.87 -8.64
C LYS A 32 0.84 -4.40 -7.63
N TYR A 33 1.16 -4.28 -6.34
CA TYR A 33 0.23 -4.59 -5.26
C TYR A 33 -0.60 -3.36 -4.91
N HIS A 34 -1.91 -3.44 -5.11
CA HIS A 34 -2.85 -2.39 -4.71
C HIS A 34 -3.54 -2.78 -3.40
N TYR A 35 -3.15 -2.13 -2.29
CA TYR A 35 -3.84 -2.27 -1.01
C TYR A 35 -4.99 -1.26 -0.93
N ARG A 36 -6.23 -1.75 -1.02
CA ARG A 36 -7.42 -0.92 -0.79
C ARG A 36 -7.88 -1.08 0.65
N SER A 37 -7.62 -0.06 1.47
CA SER A 37 -8.20 0.03 2.82
C SER A 37 -9.60 0.63 2.75
N GLU A 38 -10.63 -0.21 2.84
CA GLU A 38 -12.01 0.24 2.93
C GLU A 38 -12.35 0.62 4.38
N LYS A 39 -12.62 1.90 4.63
CA LYS A 39 -13.15 2.35 5.93
C LYS A 39 -14.60 1.86 6.05
N ARG A 40 -14.81 0.77 6.77
CA ARG A 40 -16.16 0.29 7.12
C ARG A 40 -16.57 0.82 8.48
N PHE A 41 -17.83 1.20 8.59
CA PHE A 41 -18.42 1.50 9.89
C PHE A 41 -18.48 0.19 10.68
N SER A 42 -17.60 0.03 11.67
CA SER A 42 -17.48 -1.25 12.39
C SER A 42 -18.59 -1.40 13.41
N HIS A 43 -18.67 -0.45 14.36
CA HIS A 43 -19.61 -0.52 15.49
C HIS A 43 -19.99 0.87 16.00
N TYR A 44 -21.13 0.95 16.68
CA TYR A 44 -21.49 2.09 17.52
C TYR A 44 -20.95 1.88 18.93
N LEU A 45 -20.31 2.91 19.48
CA LEU A 45 -19.96 2.98 20.90
C LEU A 45 -21.09 3.70 21.65
N VAL A 46 -21.67 3.03 22.64
CA VAL A 46 -22.73 3.58 23.48
C VAL A 46 -22.19 3.80 24.88
N THR A 47 -22.25 5.04 25.36
CA THR A 47 -21.81 5.43 26.70
C THR A 47 -23.02 5.88 27.51
N TYR A 48 -23.17 5.36 28.72
CA TYR A 48 -24.28 5.69 29.62
C TYR A 48 -23.80 5.83 31.05
N LYS A 49 -24.52 6.66 31.83
CA LYS A 49 -24.22 6.89 33.26
C LYS A 49 -25.31 6.26 34.10
N TYR A 50 -24.92 5.42 35.05
CA TYR A 50 -25.81 4.78 36.00
C TYR A 50 -25.20 4.78 37.41
N ASN A 51 -25.96 5.24 38.40
CA ASN A 51 -25.54 5.30 39.80
C ASN A 51 -24.16 6.00 40.01
N GLY A 52 -23.92 7.09 39.29
CA GLY A 52 -22.65 7.83 39.33
C GLY A 52 -21.53 7.25 38.44
N ASN A 53 -21.62 5.98 38.05
CA ASN A 53 -20.62 5.30 37.24
C ASN A 53 -20.92 5.43 35.74
N VAL A 54 -19.87 5.55 34.93
CA VAL A 54 -19.96 5.59 33.47
C VAL A 54 -19.63 4.21 32.91
N TYR A 55 -20.50 3.69 32.08
CA TYR A 55 -20.35 2.41 31.41
C TYR A 55 -20.39 2.61 29.89
N SER A 56 -19.67 1.76 29.17
CA SER A 56 -19.64 1.78 27.71
C SER A 56 -19.76 0.37 27.15
N TYR A 57 -20.55 0.22 26.09
CA TYR A 57 -20.62 -1.03 25.32
C TYR A 57 -20.68 -0.76 23.83
N THR A 58 -20.24 -1.73 23.04
CA THR A 58 -20.25 -1.66 21.57
C THR A 58 -21.41 -2.47 21.00
N THR A 59 -22.08 -1.93 19.98
CA THR A 59 -23.16 -2.61 19.25
C THR A 59 -22.99 -2.43 17.75
N GLY A 60 -23.28 -3.48 16.97
CA GLY A 60 -23.31 -3.38 15.50
C GLY A 60 -24.56 -2.65 14.98
N ASN A 61 -25.66 -2.70 15.73
CA ASN A 61 -26.91 -2.02 15.37
C ASN A 61 -26.97 -0.61 15.96
N LYS A 62 -27.56 0.32 15.22
CA LYS A 62 -27.76 1.70 15.65
C LYS A 62 -28.57 1.72 16.96
N PRO A 63 -28.04 2.29 18.05
CA PRO A 63 -28.78 2.42 19.29
C PRO A 63 -30.02 3.31 19.07
N GLY A 64 -31.16 2.86 19.60
CA GLY A 64 -32.40 3.64 19.58
C GLY A 64 -32.40 4.79 20.60
N LYS A 65 -33.58 5.35 20.88
CA LYS A 65 -33.75 6.39 21.92
C LYS A 65 -33.48 5.87 23.34
N SER A 66 -33.59 4.56 23.55
CA SER A 66 -33.39 3.90 24.86
C SER A 66 -32.61 2.60 24.70
N ILE A 67 -31.90 2.22 25.77
CA ILE A 67 -31.12 0.97 25.86
C ILE A 67 -31.65 0.10 27.00
N ARG A 68 -31.58 -1.22 26.85
CA ARG A 68 -31.91 -2.16 27.93
C ARG A 68 -30.65 -2.41 28.76
N VAL A 69 -30.76 -2.20 30.07
CA VAL A 69 -29.65 -2.40 31.01
C VAL A 69 -30.09 -3.42 32.05
N GLN A 70 -29.27 -4.46 32.28
CA GLN A 70 -29.49 -5.41 33.36
C GLN A 70 -28.76 -4.92 34.61
N VAL A 71 -29.51 -4.65 35.67
CA VAL A 71 -28.96 -4.21 36.96
C VAL A 71 -29.11 -5.33 37.97
N ARG A 72 -28.01 -5.69 38.64
CA ARG A 72 -28.03 -6.58 39.80
C ARG A 72 -27.82 -5.74 41.05
N VAL A 73 -28.84 -5.63 41.89
CA VAL A 73 -28.78 -4.92 43.17
C VAL A 73 -28.56 -5.94 44.28
N THR A 74 -27.51 -5.76 45.07
CA THR A 74 -27.24 -6.57 46.27
C THR A 74 -27.33 -5.67 47.50
N PRO A 75 -28.14 -6.04 48.52
CA PRO A 75 -28.20 -5.28 49.76
C PRO A 75 -26.86 -5.36 50.49
N ILE A 76 -26.47 -4.25 51.11
CA ILE A 76 -25.41 -4.23 52.12
C ILE A 76 -26.04 -4.71 53.44
N MET A 77 -25.48 -5.78 54.01
CA MET A 77 -25.80 -6.25 55.36
C MET A 77 -25.04 -5.43 56.40
#